data_AF-A0A832XHC5-F1
#
_entry.id   AF-A0A832XHC5-F1
#
_cell.length_a   1.000
_cell.length_b   1.000
_cell.length_c   1.000
_cell.angle_alpha   90.00
_cell.angle_beta   90.00
_cell.angle_gamma   90.00
#
_symmetry.space_group_name_H-M   'P 1'
#
loop_
_entity.id
_entity.type
_entity.pdbx_description
1 polymer ?
#
loop_
_entity_poly.entity_id
_entity_poly.type
_entity_poly.pdbx_seq_one_letter_code
_entity_poly.pdbx_strand_id
1 'polypeptide(L)'
;MKEHIEYLQNLGLTEYQSKAMLVLFAKREATAEGICRHTGIPLTKIYSVLKSLEDKSVVKCSPGKPRIYRCEAPTEVLNELIRKVASRIETLKDAKREQLKGIKEITLPTIQREKAAHPIMQIAVAA
;
A
#
# COMPACT_ATOMS: atom_id res chain seq x y z
N MET A 1 -12.09 -9.76 13.99
CA MET A 1 -11.66 -8.41 13.51
C MET A 1 -10.23 -8.42 12.95
N LYS A 2 -9.23 -8.94 13.68
CA LYS A 2 -7.83 -8.96 13.23
C LYS A 2 -7.64 -9.67 11.88
N GLU A 3 -8.24 -10.86 11.72
CA GLU A 3 -8.22 -11.62 10.47
C GLU A 3 -8.76 -10.83 9.25
N HIS A 4 -9.90 -10.15 9.41
CA HIS A 4 -10.46 -9.34 8.32
C HIS A 4 -9.60 -8.12 7.98
N ILE A 5 -8.90 -7.55 8.97
CA ILE A 5 -7.95 -6.45 8.73
C ILE A 5 -6.77 -6.96 7.92
N GLU A 6 -6.17 -8.10 8.31
CA GLU A 6 -5.06 -8.71 7.59
C GLU A 6 -5.44 -9.06 6.14
N TYR A 7 -6.64 -9.60 5.94
CA TYR A 7 -7.16 -9.88 4.60
C TYR A 7 -7.23 -8.62 3.73
N LEU A 8 -7.81 -7.53 4.25
CA LEU A 8 -7.89 -6.25 3.54
C LEU A 8 -6.50 -5.61 3.30
N GLN A 9 -5.55 -5.83 4.21
CA GLN A 9 -4.17 -5.39 4.04
C GLN A 9 -3.47 -6.13 2.90
N ASN A 10 -3.71 -7.44 2.75
CA ASN A 10 -3.21 -8.21 1.61
C ASN A 10 -3.79 -7.70 0.28
N LEU A 11 -4.99 -7.13 0.31
CA LEU A 11 -5.61 -6.45 -0.83
C LEU A 11 -5.10 -5.01 -1.06
N GLY A 12 -4.08 -4.57 -0.32
CA GLY A 12 -3.43 -3.28 -0.52
C GLY A 12 -4.09 -2.10 0.21
N LEU A 13 -4.84 -2.37 1.28
CA LEU A 13 -5.27 -1.35 2.24
C LEU A 13 -4.30 -1.22 3.41
N THR A 14 -4.26 -0.05 4.04
CA THR A 14 -3.57 0.12 5.33
C THR A 14 -4.43 -0.39 6.49
N GLU A 15 -3.86 -0.49 7.69
CA GLU A 15 -4.63 -0.91 8.88
C GLU A 15 -5.81 0.03 9.15
N TYR A 16 -5.59 1.35 9.08
CA TYR A 16 -6.66 2.33 9.29
C TYR A 16 -7.72 2.30 8.19
N GLN A 17 -7.31 2.12 6.93
CA GLN A 17 -8.24 1.93 5.82
C GLN A 17 -9.09 0.68 6.01
N SER A 18 -8.48 -0.42 6.47
CA SER A 18 -9.16 -1.69 6.73
C SER A 18 -10.19 -1.53 7.85
N LYS A 19 -9.84 -0.89 8.96
CA LYS A 19 -10.78 -0.59 10.05
C LYS A 19 -11.96 0.27 9.58
N ALA A 20 -11.70 1.33 8.82
CA ALA A 20 -12.75 2.19 8.27
C ALA A 20 -13.67 1.45 7.30
N MET A 21 -13.10 0.62 6.41
CA MET A 21 -13.88 -0.21 5.48
C MET A 21 -14.76 -1.24 6.19
N LEU A 22 -14.28 -1.87 7.26
CA LEU A 22 -15.11 -2.82 8.03
C LEU A 22 -16.34 -2.14 8.65
N VAL A 23 -16.20 -0.91 9.14
CA VAL A 23 -17.34 -0.12 9.62
C VAL A 23 -18.33 0.15 8.49
N LEU A 24 -17.84 0.51 7.30
CA LEU A 24 -18.68 0.77 6.14
C LEU A 24 -19.35 -0.51 5.60
N PHE A 25 -18.68 -1.66 5.63
CA PHE A 25 -19.30 -2.94 5.29
C PHE A 25 -20.44 -3.30 6.24
N ALA A 26 -20.28 -3.02 7.53
CA ALA A 26 -21.31 -3.29 8.52
C ALA A 26 -22.50 -2.31 8.45
N LYS A 27 -22.23 -1.01 8.23
CA LYS A 27 -23.25 0.05 8.30
C LYS A 27 -23.79 0.51 6.95
N ARG A 28 -23.14 0.16 5.84
CA ARG A 28 -23.32 0.68 4.46
C ARG A 28 -23.01 2.16 4.30
N GLU A 29 -23.34 2.97 5.30
CA GLU A 29 -23.03 4.38 5.35
C GLU A 29 -22.64 4.85 6.76
N ALA A 30 -21.75 5.84 6.85
CA ALA A 30 -21.37 6.46 8.11
C ALA A 30 -20.79 7.86 7.90
N THR A 31 -20.90 8.72 8.93
CA THR A 31 -20.16 9.98 8.98
C THR A 31 -18.72 9.73 9.44
N ALA A 32 -17.81 10.68 9.18
CA ALA A 32 -16.43 10.62 9.67
C ALA A 32 -16.37 10.42 11.21
N GLU A 33 -17.21 11.16 11.95
CA GLU A 33 -17.33 11.01 13.40
C GLU A 33 -17.86 9.64 13.80
N GLY A 34 -18.86 9.11 13.06
CA GLY A 34 -19.37 7.76 13.27
C GLY A 34 -18.26 6.72 13.14
N ILE A 35 -17.44 6.83 12.10
CA ILE A 35 -16.31 5.91 11.89
C ILE A 35 -15.26 6.07 12.98
N CYS A 36 -14.95 7.30 13.43
CA CYS A 36 -14.04 7.52 14.56
C CYS A 36 -14.52 6.81 15.83
N ARG A 37 -15.82 6.92 16.17
CA ARG A 37 -16.41 6.27 17.35
C ARG A 37 -16.28 4.74 17.30
N HIS A 38 -16.38 4.13 16.12
CA HIS A 38 -16.27 2.67 15.97
C HIS A 38 -14.83 2.16 15.84
N THR A 39 -13.90 2.98 15.36
CA THR A 39 -12.53 2.54 15.04
C THR A 39 -11.47 3.01 16.03
N GLY A 40 -11.76 4.04 16.83
CA GLY A 40 -10.77 4.74 17.66
C GLY A 40 -9.74 5.54 16.86
N ILE A 41 -9.90 5.67 15.54
CA ILE A 41 -9.02 6.50 14.70
C ILE A 41 -9.33 7.97 14.98
N PRO A 42 -8.33 8.81 15.28
CA PRO A 42 -8.55 10.24 15.50
C PRO A 42 -9.16 10.94 14.27
N LEU A 43 -10.00 11.94 14.50
CA LEU A 43 -10.67 12.69 13.44
C LEU A 43 -9.67 13.36 12.48
N THR A 44 -8.51 13.80 12.99
CA THR A 44 -7.42 14.35 12.19
C THR A 44 -6.83 13.36 11.17
N LYS A 45 -6.93 12.05 11.44
CA LYS A 45 -6.49 10.98 10.52
C LYS A 45 -7.63 10.40 9.70
N ILE A 46 -8.88 10.43 10.17
CA ILE A 46 -9.96 9.74 9.45
C ILE A 46 -10.24 10.38 8.09
N TYR A 47 -10.14 11.71 7.98
CA TYR A 47 -10.40 12.38 6.72
C TYR A 47 -9.39 11.99 5.64
N SER A 48 -8.11 11.86 5.99
CA SER A 48 -7.09 11.39 5.02
C SER A 48 -7.30 9.92 4.66
N VAL A 49 -7.67 9.08 5.63
CA VAL A 49 -8.00 7.67 5.39
C VAL A 49 -9.19 7.54 4.43
N LEU A 50 -10.28 8.27 4.68
CA LEU A 50 -11.48 8.26 3.85
C LEU A 50 -11.21 8.83 2.47
N LYS A 51 -10.38 9.88 2.38
CA LYS A 51 -9.95 10.43 1.09
C LYS A 51 -9.16 9.40 0.29
N SER A 52 -8.22 8.69 0.91
CA SER A 52 -7.48 7.61 0.24
C SER A 52 -8.37 6.45 -0.20
N LEU A 53 -9.44 6.14 0.53
CA LEU A 53 -10.42 5.13 0.14
C LEU A 53 -11.30 5.59 -1.04
N GLU A 54 -11.65 6.87 -1.06
CA GLU A 54 -12.33 7.51 -2.20
C GLU A 54 -11.46 7.52 -3.46
N ASP A 55 -10.17 7.84 -3.33
CA ASP A 55 -9.22 7.80 -4.45
C ASP A 55 -9.01 6.37 -4.96
N LYS A 56 -9.20 5.36 -4.09
CA LYS A 56 -9.26 3.94 -4.46
C LYS A 56 -10.63 3.53 -5.00
N SER A 57 -11.60 4.43 -5.18
CA SER A 57 -12.92 4.16 -5.74
C SER A 57 -13.74 3.09 -5.00
N VAL A 58 -13.39 2.80 -3.73
CA VAL A 58 -14.09 1.81 -2.90
C VAL A 58 -15.07 2.45 -1.91
N VAL A 59 -14.98 3.77 -1.76
CA VAL A 59 -15.88 4.60 -0.94
C VAL A 59 -16.32 5.80 -1.77
N LYS A 60 -17.58 6.20 -1.62
CA LYS A 60 -18.15 7.43 -2.19
C LYS A 60 -18.51 8.38 -1.06
N CYS A 61 -18.13 9.65 -1.18
CA CYS A 61 -18.58 10.70 -0.28
C CYS A 61 -19.79 11.42 -0.88
N SER A 62 -20.90 11.47 -0.14
CA SER A 62 -22.03 12.34 -0.48
C SER A 62 -21.84 13.72 0.16
N PRO A 63 -21.90 14.81 -0.62
CA PRO A 63 -21.82 16.17 -0.07
C PRO A 63 -23.03 16.44 0.84
N GLY A 64 -22.78 17.07 1.99
CA GLY A 64 -23.80 17.34 2.99
C GLY A 64 -23.21 17.85 4.32
N LYS A 65 -24.09 18.25 5.25
CA LYS A 65 -23.75 18.61 6.63
C LYS A 65 -24.58 17.74 7.59
N PRO A 66 -24.04 16.64 8.15
CA PRO A 66 -22.66 16.15 7.99
C PRO A 66 -22.41 15.43 6.64
N ARG A 67 -21.14 15.32 6.25
CA ARG A 67 -20.74 14.47 5.11
C ARG A 67 -20.96 13.00 5.43
N ILE A 68 -21.48 12.25 4.47
CA ILE A 68 -21.76 10.82 4.59
C ILE A 68 -20.85 10.05 3.64
N TYR A 69 -20.22 8.99 4.14
CA TYR A 69 -19.39 8.08 3.38
C TYR A 69 -20.12 6.76 3.20
N ARG A 70 -20.13 6.24 1.97
CA ARG A 70 -20.84 5.02 1.58
C ARG A 70 -19.91 4.09 0.83
N CYS A 71 -20.14 2.78 0.95
CA CYS A 71 -19.51 1.80 0.08
C CYS A 71 -20.58 0.96 -0.63
N GLU A 72 -20.20 0.38 -1.76
CA GLU A 72 -21.02 -0.63 -2.43
C GLU A 72 -21.08 -1.92 -1.60
N ALA A 73 -21.68 -2.98 -2.14
CA ALA A 73 -21.69 -4.27 -1.48
C ALA A 73 -20.27 -4.77 -1.15
N PRO A 74 -20.05 -5.41 0.03
CA PRO A 74 -18.74 -5.94 0.38
C PRO A 74 -18.14 -6.82 -0.73
N THR A 75 -18.97 -7.65 -1.37
CA THR A 75 -18.57 -8.47 -2.52
C THR A 75 -18.04 -7.65 -3.68
N GLU A 76 -18.72 -6.58 -4.07
CA GLU A 76 -18.30 -5.70 -5.16
C GLU A 76 -17.02 -4.95 -4.83
N VAL A 77 -16.91 -4.43 -3.61
CA VAL A 77 -15.71 -3.73 -3.15
C VAL A 77 -14.50 -4.67 -3.09
N LEU A 78 -14.67 -5.89 -2.58
CA LEU A 78 -13.60 -6.89 -2.54
C LEU A 78 -13.17 -7.30 -3.95
N ASN A 79 -14.12 -7.50 -4.86
CA ASN A 79 -13.82 -7.78 -6.28
C ASN A 79 -13.02 -6.63 -6.92
N GLU A 80 -13.38 -5.38 -6.62
CA GLU A 80 -12.64 -4.22 -7.12
C GLU A 80 -11.21 -4.16 -6.56
N LEU A 81 -11.02 -4.41 -5.26
CA LEU A 81 -9.69 -4.47 -4.67
C LEU A 81 -8.82 -5.58 -5.29
N ILE A 82 -9.39 -6.77 -5.51
CA ILE A 82 -8.71 -7.88 -6.18
C ILE A 82 -8.31 -7.49 -7.60
N ARG A 83 -9.21 -6.87 -8.38
CA ARG A 83 -8.90 -6.36 -9.72
C ARG A 83 -7.75 -5.37 -9.71
N LYS A 84 -7.72 -4.44 -8.75
CA LYS A 84 -6.62 -3.47 -8.61
C LYS A 84 -5.29 -4.14 -8.28
N VAL A 85 -5.29 -5.15 -7.42
CA VAL A 85 -4.07 -5.92 -7.11
C VAL A 85 -3.58 -6.67 -8.35
N ALA A 86 -4.48 -7.34 -9.08
CA ALA A 86 -4.13 -8.05 -10.32
C ALA A 86 -3.54 -7.10 -11.37
N SER A 87 -4.18 -5.95 -11.60
CA SER A 87 -3.66 -4.91 -12.50
C SER A 87 -2.28 -4.41 -12.08
N ARG A 88 -2.07 -4.16 -10.77
CA ARG A 88 -0.74 -3.79 -10.24
C ARG A 88 0.32 -4.87 -10.50
N ILE A 89 -0.04 -6.15 -10.36
CA ILE A 89 0.87 -7.26 -10.65
C ILE A 89 1.27 -7.26 -12.12
N GLU A 90 0.34 -7.07 -13.05
CA GLU A 90 0.66 -7.01 -14.48
C GLU A 90 1.56 -5.81 -14.80
N THR A 91 1.27 -4.61 -14.28
CA THR A 91 2.15 -3.44 -14.45
C THR A 91 3.56 -3.69 -13.91
N LEU A 92 3.69 -4.37 -12.76
CA LEU A 92 4.99 -4.72 -12.19
C LEU A 92 5.75 -5.76 -13.05
N LYS A 93 5.04 -6.71 -13.66
CA LYS A 93 5.66 -7.67 -14.60
C LYS A 93 6.21 -6.96 -15.83
N ASP A 94 5.47 -6.00 -16.38
CA ASP A 94 5.93 -5.22 -17.53
C ASP A 94 7.15 -4.36 -17.17
N ALA A 95 7.12 -3.70 -16.02
CA ALA A 95 8.23 -2.88 -15.52
C ALA A 95 9.48 -3.70 -15.18
N LYS A 96 9.33 -4.99 -14.81
CA LYS A 96 10.44 -5.88 -14.43
C LYS A 96 11.55 -5.91 -15.50
N ARG A 97 11.17 -5.91 -16.78
CA ARG A 97 12.15 -6.01 -17.89
C ARG A 97 13.09 -4.80 -17.94
N GLU A 98 12.57 -3.61 -17.70
CA GLU A 98 13.34 -2.38 -17.73
C GLU A 98 14.24 -2.26 -16.50
N GLN A 99 13.70 -2.58 -15.32
CA GLN A 99 14.47 -2.60 -14.07
C GLN A 99 15.63 -3.60 -14.13
N LEU A 100 15.45 -4.76 -14.77
CA LEU A 100 16.51 -5.76 -14.90
C LEU A 100 17.69 -5.29 -15.75
N LYS A 101 17.48 -4.36 -16.71
CA LYS A 101 18.59 -3.74 -17.46
C LYS A 101 19.37 -2.78 -16.57
N GLY A 102 18.67 -1.86 -15.90
CA GLY A 102 19.30 -0.88 -15.01
C GLY A 102 20.10 -1.51 -13.87
N ILE A 103 19.59 -2.59 -13.27
CA ILE A 103 20.30 -3.31 -12.19
C ILE A 103 21.62 -3.93 -12.70
N LYS A 104 21.64 -4.46 -13.93
CA LYS A 104 22.87 -5.03 -14.52
C LYS A 104 23.92 -3.97 -14.80
N GLU A 105 23.50 -2.79 -15.23
CA GLU A 105 24.39 -1.66 -15.51
C GLU A 105 24.99 -1.06 -14.23
N ILE A 106 24.28 -1.10 -13.11
CA ILE A 106 24.80 -0.68 -11.79
C ILE A 106 25.90 -1.65 -11.27
N THR A 107 25.85 -2.93 -11.67
CA THR A 107 26.70 -3.99 -11.11
C THR A 107 28.10 -4.06 -11.72
N LEU A 108 28.30 -3.59 -12.96
CA LEU A 108 29.57 -3.75 -13.70
C LEU A 108 30.65 -2.67 -13.46
N PRO A 109 30.34 -1.37 -13.25
CA PRO A 109 31.39 -0.34 -13.07
C PRO A 109 31.94 -0.20 -11.65
N THR A 110 31.17 -0.57 -10.61
CA THR A 110 31.50 -0.19 -9.22
C THR A 110 32.40 -1.21 -8.53
N ILE A 111 32.26 -2.51 -8.84
CA ILE A 111 33.01 -3.58 -8.15
C ILE A 111 34.46 -3.70 -8.68
N GLN A 112 34.74 -3.30 -9.91
CA GLN A 112 36.10 -3.39 -10.48
C GLN A 112 37.06 -2.31 -9.95
N ARG A 113 36.55 -1.17 -9.44
CA ARG A 113 37.40 -0.12 -8.86
C ARG A 113 37.93 -0.45 -7.45
N GLU A 114 37.17 -1.17 -6.63
CA GLU A 114 37.64 -1.56 -5.30
C GLU A 114 38.70 -2.67 -5.34
N LYS A 115 38.62 -3.61 -6.30
CA LYS A 115 39.64 -4.67 -6.44
C LYS A 115 40.99 -4.18 -6.98
N ALA A 116 41.06 -3.03 -7.64
CA ALA A 116 42.31 -2.46 -8.13
C ALA A 116 43.05 -1.59 -7.09
N ALA A 117 42.42 -1.26 -5.96
CA ALA A 117 42.91 -0.24 -5.02
C ALA A 117 43.54 -0.77 -3.72
N HIS A 118 43.76 -2.08 -3.54
CA HIS A 118 44.45 -2.61 -2.34
C HIS A 118 45.69 -3.47 -2.71
N PRO A 119 46.90 -2.87 -2.70
CA PRO A 119 48.17 -3.59 -2.90
C PRO A 119 48.73 -4.30 -1.64
N ILE A 120 48.01 -4.36 -0.51
CA ILE A 120 48.61 -4.66 0.81
C ILE A 120 48.68 -6.17 1.14
N MET A 121 49.11 -7.03 0.20
CA MET A 121 49.36 -8.45 0.54
C MET A 121 50.68 -9.01 0.01
N GLN A 122 51.64 -8.15 -0.35
CA GLN A 122 52.97 -8.56 -0.79
C GLN A 122 54.08 -8.43 0.28
N ILE A 123 53.80 -8.00 1.51
CA ILE A 123 54.86 -7.72 2.52
C ILE A 123 54.94 -8.75 3.67
N ALA A 124 54.12 -9.80 3.69
CA ALA A 124 54.12 -10.76 4.81
C ALA A 124 54.81 -12.12 4.53
N VAL A 125 55.85 -12.16 3.67
CA VAL A 125 56.75 -13.32 3.54
C VAL A 125 58.19 -12.83 3.41
N ALA A 126 58.72 -12.21 4.47
CA ALA A 126 60.15 -11.97 4.66
C ALA A 126 60.41 -11.63 6.13
N ALA A 127 60.36 -12.65 7.00
CA ALA A 127 60.97 -12.64 8.33
C ALA A 127 61.18 -14.09 8.78
#